data_AF-A0A7J6TSG3-F1
#
_entry.id   AF-A0A7J6TSG3-F1
#
_cell.length_a   1.000
_cell.length_b   1.000
_cell.length_c   1.000
_cell.angle_alpha   90.00
_cell.angle_beta   90.00
_cell.angle_gamma   90.00
#
_symmetry.space_group_name_H-M   'P 1'
#
loop_
_entity.id
_entity.type
_entity.pdbx_description
1 polymer ?
#
loop_
_entity_poly.entity_id
_entity_poly.type
_entity_poly.pdbx_seq_one_letter_code
_entity_poly.pdbx_strand_id
1 'polypeptide(L)'
;MPEASRTLYNGGNPDAPIPYQRVEFMPTSKMSTYLVAFCIGQFEYLQATTKNGTLVRAICTPGKKDLLHYALDCGVQSIEWYEDFFGLRYALPKMDMIAVPDFAMGAMENWGLVTYRETDLLCDPEKASVARMTRVATVVAHELAHQWFGNLVTM
;
A
#
# COMPACT_ATOMS: atom_id res chain seq x y z
N MET A 1 5.30 0.51 -7.52
CA MET A 1 4.99 0.07 -8.92
C MET A 1 4.63 -1.41 -8.95
N PRO A 2 3.93 -1.90 -10.01
CA PRO A 2 3.74 -3.33 -10.23
C PRO A 2 5.07 -4.08 -10.41
N GLU A 3 5.08 -5.36 -10.06
CA GLU A 3 6.19 -6.28 -10.34
C GLU A 3 6.31 -6.46 -11.86
N ALA A 4 7.50 -6.26 -12.40
CA ALA A 4 7.83 -6.44 -13.81
C ALA A 4 8.37 -7.84 -14.08
N SER A 5 9.25 -8.34 -13.20
CA SER A 5 9.80 -9.69 -13.32
C SER A 5 10.22 -10.25 -11.96
N ARG A 6 10.20 -11.58 -11.85
CA ARG A 6 10.74 -12.32 -10.71
C ARG A 6 11.49 -13.52 -11.21
N THR A 7 12.79 -13.54 -10.94
CA THR A 7 13.68 -14.61 -11.37
C THR A 7 14.38 -15.22 -10.17
N LEU A 8 14.45 -16.54 -10.17
CA LEU A 8 15.29 -17.30 -9.26
C LEU A 8 16.74 -17.11 -9.70
N TYR A 9 17.60 -16.69 -8.77
CA TYR A 9 18.98 -16.30 -9.07
C TYR A 9 19.94 -17.14 -8.26
N ASN A 10 20.82 -17.86 -8.97
CA ASN A 10 21.85 -18.75 -8.41
C ASN A 10 23.27 -18.18 -8.53
N GLY A 11 23.41 -16.85 -8.62
CA GLY A 11 24.73 -16.22 -8.78
C GLY A 11 25.36 -16.44 -10.16
N GLY A 12 24.62 -17.00 -11.13
CA GLY A 12 25.14 -17.38 -12.45
C GLY A 12 25.70 -18.80 -12.53
N ASN A 13 25.58 -19.62 -11.47
CA ASN A 13 26.00 -21.02 -11.46
C ASN A 13 24.79 -21.97 -11.60
N PRO A 14 24.57 -22.62 -12.76
CA PRO A 14 23.40 -23.46 -13.03
C PRO A 14 23.26 -24.67 -12.10
N ASP A 15 24.35 -25.12 -11.47
CA ASP A 15 24.37 -26.30 -10.59
C ASP A 15 24.28 -25.94 -9.09
N ALA A 16 24.27 -24.65 -8.75
CA ALA A 16 24.13 -24.19 -7.38
C ALA A 16 22.67 -24.19 -6.91
N PRO A 17 22.39 -24.51 -5.63
CA PRO A 17 21.08 -24.26 -5.03
C PRO A 17 20.69 -22.79 -5.22
N ILE A 18 19.42 -22.52 -5.49
CA ILE A 18 18.90 -21.16 -5.72
C ILE A 18 18.82 -20.43 -4.37
N PRO A 19 19.76 -19.52 -4.02
CA PRO A 19 19.76 -18.89 -2.71
C PRO A 19 19.01 -17.55 -2.73
N TYR A 20 18.76 -16.99 -3.92
CA TYR A 20 18.29 -15.62 -4.08
C TYR A 20 17.15 -15.53 -5.08
N GLN A 21 16.34 -14.50 -4.88
CA GLN A 21 15.28 -14.10 -5.77
C GLN A 21 15.52 -12.65 -6.17
N ARG A 22 15.57 -12.40 -7.48
CA ARG A 22 15.60 -11.05 -8.03
C ARG A 22 14.18 -10.66 -8.42
N VAL A 23 13.69 -9.57 -7.85
CA VAL A 23 12.39 -8.98 -8.17
C VAL A 23 12.64 -7.61 -8.77
N GLU A 24 12.13 -7.38 -9.96
CA GLU A 24 12.19 -6.10 -10.65
C GLU A 24 10.80 -5.48 -10.68
N PHE A 25 10.74 -4.17 -10.48
CA PHE A 25 9.51 -3.40 -10.55
C PHE A 25 9.53 -2.50 -11.78
N MET A 26 8.35 -2.17 -12.30
CA MET A 26 8.22 -1.19 -13.38
C MET A 26 8.81 0.17 -12.95
N PRO A 27 9.36 0.97 -13.89
CA PRO A 27 9.90 2.29 -13.58
C PRO A 27 8.86 3.19 -12.91
N THR A 28 9.28 3.96 -11.89
CA THR A 28 8.40 4.92 -11.22
C THR A 28 8.19 6.15 -12.09
N SER A 29 7.10 6.89 -11.82
CA SER A 29 7.02 8.30 -12.20
C SER A 29 8.16 9.09 -11.53
N LYS A 30 8.42 10.32 -12.02
CA LYS A 30 9.31 11.24 -11.31
C LYS A 30 8.74 11.51 -9.92
N MET A 31 9.54 11.28 -8.89
CA MET A 31 9.13 11.45 -7.49
C MET A 31 10.33 11.81 -6.62
N SER A 32 10.05 12.41 -5.47
CA SER A 32 11.05 12.76 -4.47
C SER A 32 11.62 11.52 -3.78
N THR A 33 12.88 11.58 -3.36
CA THR A 33 13.61 10.41 -2.82
C THR A 33 12.98 9.85 -1.53
N TYR A 34 12.36 10.71 -0.71
CA TYR A 34 11.73 10.30 0.55
C TYR A 34 10.49 9.39 0.34
N LEU A 35 9.94 9.35 -0.88
CA LEU A 35 8.80 8.50 -1.24
C LEU A 35 9.21 7.10 -1.73
N VAL A 36 10.51 6.84 -1.92
CA VAL A 36 11.00 5.52 -2.31
C VAL A 36 10.73 4.54 -1.18
N ALA A 37 10.03 3.43 -1.48
CA ALA A 37 9.79 2.35 -0.53
C ALA A 37 9.77 0.97 -1.20
N PHE A 38 10.17 -0.03 -0.45
CA PHE A 38 10.02 -1.45 -0.76
C PHE A 38 9.93 -2.25 0.53
N CYS A 39 9.22 -3.38 0.49
CA CYS A 39 9.07 -4.28 1.63
C CYS A 39 9.44 -5.70 1.22
N ILE A 40 10.10 -6.42 2.13
CA ILE A 40 10.46 -7.82 1.96
C ILE A 40 9.92 -8.57 3.17
N GLY A 41 9.13 -9.61 2.91
CA GLY A 41 8.51 -10.39 3.97
C GLY A 41 7.47 -11.35 3.41
N GLN A 42 6.95 -12.19 4.30
CA GLN A 42 5.77 -12.99 4.02
C GLN A 42 4.55 -12.14 4.36
N PHE A 43 3.64 -12.02 3.40
CA PHE A 43 2.47 -11.16 3.55
C PHE A 43 1.21 -11.86 3.05
N GLU A 44 0.10 -11.53 3.69
CA GLU A 44 -1.25 -11.80 3.22
C GLU A 44 -1.89 -10.49 2.78
N TYR A 45 -2.83 -10.56 1.84
CA TYR A 45 -3.53 -9.36 1.37
C TYR A 45 -4.97 -9.65 0.97
N LEU A 46 -5.77 -8.58 1.03
CA LEU A 46 -7.05 -8.45 0.35
C LEU A 46 -6.90 -7.41 -0.76
N GLN A 47 -7.73 -7.50 -1.79
CA GLN A 47 -7.68 -6.56 -2.90
C GLN A 47 -9.07 -6.24 -3.45
N ALA A 48 -9.19 -5.03 -3.99
CA ALA A 48 -10.35 -4.54 -4.71
C ALA A 48 -9.86 -3.61 -5.83
N THR A 49 -10.74 -3.29 -6.78
CA THR A 49 -10.42 -2.38 -7.89
C THR A 49 -11.37 -1.21 -7.83
N THR A 50 -10.85 0.01 -7.95
CA THR A 50 -11.69 1.22 -8.02
C THR A 50 -12.47 1.27 -9.32
N LYS A 51 -13.52 2.10 -9.38
CA LYS A 51 -14.32 2.35 -10.59
C LYS A 51 -13.49 2.77 -11.81
N ASN A 52 -12.33 3.41 -11.58
CA ASN A 52 -11.42 3.87 -12.64
C ASN A 52 -10.25 2.90 -12.91
N GLY A 53 -10.26 1.70 -12.31
CA GLY A 53 -9.34 0.61 -12.64
C GLY A 53 -8.06 0.54 -11.78
N THR A 54 -7.95 1.35 -10.72
CA THR A 54 -6.80 1.27 -9.80
C THR A 54 -6.93 0.03 -8.92
N LEU A 55 -5.94 -0.85 -8.95
CA LEU A 55 -5.89 -2.01 -8.05
C LEU A 55 -5.46 -1.56 -6.65
N VAL A 56 -6.32 -1.73 -5.65
CA VAL A 56 -6.05 -1.40 -4.24
C VAL A 56 -5.83 -2.69 -3.46
N ARG A 57 -4.74 -2.76 -2.70
CA ARG A 57 -4.44 -3.89 -1.80
C ARG A 57 -4.23 -3.40 -0.38
N ALA A 58 -4.87 -4.06 0.57
CA ALA A 58 -4.54 -3.96 1.99
C ALA A 58 -3.72 -5.19 2.37
N ILE A 59 -2.58 -4.99 3.06
CA ILE A 59 -1.54 -6.01 3.24
C ILE A 59 -1.17 -6.09 4.73
N CYS A 60 -0.97 -7.31 5.23
CA CYS A 60 -0.49 -7.57 6.58
C CYS A 60 0.48 -8.74 6.65
N THR A 61 1.13 -8.92 7.81
CA THR A 61 1.80 -10.18 8.14
C THR A 61 0.79 -11.32 8.31
N PRO A 62 1.20 -12.59 8.18
CA PRO A 62 0.29 -13.74 8.24
C PRO A 62 -0.55 -13.80 9.53
N GLY A 63 -1.79 -14.29 9.40
CA GLY A 63 -2.71 -14.51 10.51
C GLY A 63 -3.55 -13.29 10.91
N LYS A 64 -3.48 -12.20 10.13
CA LYS A 64 -4.21 -10.95 10.39
C LYS A 64 -5.12 -10.51 9.23
N LYS A 65 -5.24 -11.35 8.20
CA LYS A 65 -5.92 -11.02 6.93
C LYS A 65 -7.36 -10.52 7.11
N ASP A 66 -8.12 -11.12 8.03
CA ASP A 66 -9.52 -10.77 8.28
C ASP A 66 -9.70 -9.35 8.84
N LEU A 67 -8.63 -8.75 9.39
CA LEU A 67 -8.64 -7.38 9.90
C LEU A 67 -8.45 -6.31 8.81
N LEU A 68 -8.29 -6.71 7.54
CA LEU A 68 -7.98 -5.80 6.44
C LEU A 68 -9.21 -5.25 5.72
N HIS A 69 -10.37 -5.89 5.86
CA HIS A 69 -11.59 -5.55 5.10
C HIS A 69 -11.96 -4.07 5.23
N TYR A 70 -12.02 -3.57 6.46
CA TYR A 70 -12.42 -2.18 6.71
C TYR A 70 -11.48 -1.17 6.06
N ALA A 71 -10.16 -1.37 6.20
CA ALA A 71 -9.18 -0.47 5.58
C ALA A 71 -9.17 -0.54 4.05
N LEU A 72 -9.40 -1.72 3.47
CA LEU A 72 -9.52 -1.88 2.03
C LEU A 72 -10.71 -1.05 1.49
N ASP A 73 -11.87 -1.15 2.15
CA ASP A 73 -13.06 -0.39 1.77
C ASP A 73 -12.82 1.12 1.89
N CYS A 74 -12.22 1.58 3.00
CA CYS A 74 -11.83 2.98 3.15
C CYS A 74 -10.87 3.43 2.05
N GLY A 75 -9.90 2.60 1.68
CA GLY A 75 -8.91 2.93 0.66
C GLY A 75 -9.51 3.09 -0.74
N VAL A 76 -10.39 2.17 -1.14
CA VAL A 76 -11.12 2.24 -2.41
C VAL A 76 -11.97 3.50 -2.46
N GLN A 77 -12.81 3.72 -1.45
CA GLN A 77 -13.70 4.88 -1.39
C GLN A 77 -12.91 6.20 -1.38
N SER A 78 -11.78 6.26 -0.67
CA SER A 78 -10.94 7.46 -0.63
C SER A 78 -10.37 7.79 -1.99
N ILE A 79 -9.80 6.82 -2.72
CA ILE A 79 -9.27 7.06 -4.06
C ILE A 79 -10.38 7.53 -4.99
N GLU A 80 -11.52 6.84 -5.02
CA GLU A 80 -12.63 7.22 -5.90
C GLU A 80 -13.16 8.61 -5.61
N TRP A 81 -13.25 8.97 -4.33
CA TRP A 81 -13.69 10.29 -3.89
C TRP A 81 -12.68 11.37 -4.29
N TYR A 82 -11.38 11.16 -4.07
CA TYR A 82 -10.33 12.11 -4.45
C TYR A 82 -10.23 12.28 -5.97
N GLU A 83 -10.39 11.21 -6.75
CA GLU A 83 -10.42 11.31 -8.20
C GLU A 83 -11.56 12.21 -8.70
N ASP A 84 -12.75 12.07 -8.12
CA ASP A 84 -13.90 12.94 -8.45
C ASP A 84 -13.67 14.37 -7.96
N PHE A 85 -13.20 14.53 -6.72
CA PHE A 85 -13.03 15.83 -6.08
C PHE A 85 -11.95 16.68 -6.76
N PHE A 86 -10.82 16.09 -7.11
CA PHE A 86 -9.74 16.79 -7.82
C PHE A 86 -9.93 16.84 -9.34
N GLY A 87 -10.89 16.07 -9.88
CA GLY A 87 -11.05 15.91 -11.33
C GLY A 87 -9.83 15.28 -12.01
N LEU A 88 -8.99 14.56 -11.25
CA LEU A 88 -7.73 13.98 -11.72
C LEU A 88 -7.57 12.56 -11.19
N ARG A 89 -7.35 11.61 -12.10
CA ARG A 89 -7.14 10.20 -11.76
C ARG A 89 -5.88 10.00 -10.92
N TYR A 90 -5.90 8.97 -10.08
CA TYR A 90 -4.70 8.52 -9.39
C TYR A 90 -3.64 8.09 -10.42
N ALA A 91 -2.39 8.51 -10.19
CA ALA A 91 -1.36 8.46 -11.22
C ALA A 91 -0.76 7.06 -11.47
N LEU A 92 -0.93 6.11 -10.54
CA LEU A 92 -0.30 4.79 -10.60
C LEU A 92 -1.35 3.68 -10.81
N PRO A 93 -0.99 2.55 -11.44
CA PRO A 93 -1.94 1.46 -11.69
C PRO A 93 -2.37 0.69 -10.43
N LYS A 94 -1.67 0.90 -9.30
CA LYS A 94 -1.96 0.22 -8.04
C LYS A 94 -1.67 1.09 -6.82
N MET A 95 -2.40 0.81 -5.74
CA MET A 95 -2.17 1.33 -4.41
C MET A 95 -2.04 0.17 -3.42
N ASP A 96 -0.90 0.04 -2.77
CA ASP A 96 -0.73 -0.91 -1.66
C ASP A 96 -0.73 -0.16 -0.34
N MET A 97 -1.47 -0.67 0.64
CA MET A 97 -1.54 -0.19 2.01
C MET A 97 -1.07 -1.32 2.92
N ILE A 98 0.10 -1.20 3.55
CA ILE A 98 0.71 -2.28 4.33
C ILE A 98 0.80 -1.94 5.81
N ALA A 99 0.31 -2.84 6.65
CA ALA A 99 0.50 -2.80 8.10
C ALA A 99 1.89 -3.35 8.46
N VAL A 100 2.70 -2.51 9.10
CA VAL A 100 4.05 -2.82 9.55
C VAL A 100 4.02 -3.01 11.09
N PRO A 101 4.51 -4.16 11.62
CA PRO A 101 4.42 -4.47 13.06
C PRO A 101 5.13 -3.46 13.97
N ASP A 102 6.30 -2.98 13.57
CA ASP A 102 7.07 -1.99 14.31
C ASP A 102 7.29 -0.77 13.41
N PHE A 103 6.48 0.26 13.63
CA PHE A 103 6.48 1.48 12.83
C PHE A 103 6.45 2.70 13.73
N ALA A 104 7.52 3.49 13.71
CA ALA A 104 7.71 4.62 14.61
C ALA A 104 6.64 5.71 14.42
N MET A 105 6.20 5.92 13.18
CA MET A 105 5.16 6.89 12.83
C MET A 105 3.76 6.25 12.85
N GLY A 106 2.72 7.03 12.56
CA GLY A 106 1.36 6.52 12.34
C GLY A 106 1.25 5.83 10.98
N ALA A 107 1.59 6.55 9.92
CA ALA A 107 1.72 6.06 8.56
C ALA A 107 2.72 6.92 7.76
N MET A 108 2.99 6.53 6.50
CA MET A 108 3.87 7.24 5.57
C MET A 108 3.40 7.02 4.13
N GLU A 109 3.29 8.11 3.37
CA GLU A 109 2.56 8.18 2.09
C GLU A 109 3.30 7.63 0.86
N ASN A 110 4.30 6.77 1.03
CA ASN A 110 5.21 6.36 -0.04
C ASN A 110 4.43 5.95 -1.31
N TRP A 111 4.82 6.49 -2.46
CA TRP A 111 3.92 6.57 -3.62
C TRP A 111 3.58 5.18 -4.18
N GLY A 112 2.31 4.78 -3.95
CA GLY A 112 1.78 3.47 -4.32
C GLY A 112 2.14 2.34 -3.37
N LEU A 113 2.81 2.57 -2.25
CA LEU A 113 3.05 1.62 -1.16
C LEU A 113 3.01 2.35 0.18
N VAL A 114 1.82 2.74 0.63
CA VAL A 114 1.65 3.44 1.90
C VAL A 114 1.88 2.46 3.05
N THR A 115 2.78 2.82 3.97
CA THR A 115 3.10 2.01 5.16
C THR A 115 2.36 2.55 6.37
N TYR A 116 1.76 1.68 7.17
CA TYR A 116 0.98 2.03 8.35
C TYR A 116 1.51 1.26 9.57
N ARG A 117 1.39 1.86 10.76
CA ARG A 117 1.36 1.08 11.99
C ARG A 117 0.12 0.17 11.97
N GLU A 118 0.23 -1.04 12.53
CA GLU A 118 -0.92 -1.96 12.58
C GLU A 118 -2.18 -1.34 13.18
N THR A 119 -2.03 -0.55 14.25
CA THR A 119 -3.14 0.17 14.88
C THR A 119 -3.70 1.31 14.04
N ASP A 120 -3.20 1.58 12.86
CA ASP A 120 -3.74 2.60 11.96
C ASP A 120 -4.26 2.00 10.64
N LEU A 121 -4.18 0.67 10.48
CA LEU A 121 -4.72 -0.05 9.32
C LEU A 121 -5.59 -1.27 9.69
N LEU A 122 -5.17 -2.11 10.62
CA LEU A 122 -5.87 -3.35 10.96
C LEU A 122 -7.08 -3.07 11.86
N CYS A 123 -8.29 -3.38 11.40
CA CYS A 123 -9.51 -3.14 12.15
C CYS A 123 -10.55 -4.23 11.93
N ASP A 124 -11.02 -4.83 13.04
CA ASP A 124 -12.23 -5.64 13.06
C ASP A 124 -13.44 -4.72 13.38
N PRO A 125 -14.32 -4.40 12.42
CA PRO A 125 -15.42 -3.48 12.64
C PRO A 125 -16.48 -4.02 13.62
N GLU A 126 -16.54 -5.34 13.86
CA GLU A 126 -17.49 -5.92 14.81
C GLU A 126 -17.03 -5.78 16.27
N LYS A 127 -15.71 -5.65 16.48
CA LYS A 127 -15.10 -5.58 17.82
C LYS A 127 -14.52 -4.21 18.17
N ALA A 128 -14.22 -3.40 17.16
CA ALA A 128 -13.60 -2.09 17.34
C ALA A 128 -14.59 -1.05 17.88
N SER A 129 -14.09 -0.08 18.64
CA SER A 129 -14.86 1.12 18.98
C SER A 129 -15.04 2.02 17.76
N VAL A 130 -16.09 2.84 17.75
CA VAL A 130 -16.30 3.87 16.71
C VAL A 130 -15.09 4.80 16.59
N ALA A 131 -14.45 5.15 17.71
CA ALA A 131 -13.24 5.98 17.71
C ALA A 131 -12.07 5.28 17.00
N ARG A 132 -11.90 3.96 17.20
CA ARG A 132 -10.88 3.14 16.53
C ARG A 132 -11.14 3.08 15.02
N MET A 133 -12.38 2.82 14.61
CA MET A 133 -12.78 2.79 13.19
C MET A 133 -12.57 4.15 12.52
N THR A 134 -13.04 5.23 13.17
CA THR A 134 -12.87 6.60 12.68
C THR A 134 -11.39 6.94 12.50
N ARG A 135 -10.53 6.51 13.43
CA ARG A 135 -9.08 6.71 13.32
C ARG A 135 -8.50 6.00 12.09
N VAL A 136 -8.83 4.73 11.86
CA VAL A 136 -8.36 4.02 10.65
C VAL A 136 -8.84 4.73 9.38
N ALA A 137 -10.14 5.04 9.28
CA ALA A 137 -10.68 5.74 8.12
C ALA A 137 -9.99 7.09 7.87
N THR A 138 -9.73 7.85 8.94
CA THR A 138 -9.08 9.17 8.86
C THR A 138 -7.62 9.04 8.41
N VAL A 139 -6.86 8.11 8.98
CA VAL A 139 -5.44 7.93 8.61
C VAL A 139 -5.34 7.42 7.17
N VAL A 140 -6.14 6.42 6.79
CA VAL A 140 -6.19 5.95 5.39
C VAL A 140 -6.52 7.10 4.44
N ALA A 141 -7.55 7.89 4.73
CA ALA A 141 -7.91 9.04 3.89
C ALA A 141 -6.79 10.11 3.84
N HIS A 142 -6.08 10.34 4.95
CA HIS A 142 -4.95 11.28 5.02
C HIS A 142 -3.80 10.86 4.11
N GLU A 143 -3.33 9.62 4.25
CA GLU A 143 -2.23 9.11 3.42
C GLU A 143 -2.59 9.04 1.94
N LEU A 144 -3.86 8.76 1.63
CA LEU A 144 -4.34 8.73 0.25
C LEU A 144 -4.54 10.14 -0.34
N ALA A 145 -4.74 11.17 0.48
CA ALA A 145 -4.72 12.56 0.01
C ALA A 145 -3.31 12.96 -0.45
N HIS A 146 -2.27 12.48 0.24
CA HIS A 146 -0.88 12.77 -0.09
C HIS A 146 -0.46 12.32 -1.51
N GLN A 147 -1.20 11.38 -2.09
CA GLN A 147 -0.96 10.93 -3.45
C GLN A 147 -1.14 12.05 -4.49
N TRP A 148 -1.96 13.07 -4.18
CA TRP A 148 -2.06 14.32 -4.93
C TRP A 148 -1.21 15.42 -4.29
N PHE A 149 -1.30 15.60 -2.97
CA PHE A 149 -0.60 16.66 -2.22
C PHE A 149 0.62 16.13 -1.47
N GLY A 150 1.79 16.20 -2.09
CA GLY A 150 3.04 15.63 -1.58
C GLY A 150 3.71 14.80 -2.65
N ASN A 151 2.99 13.83 -3.21
CA ASN A 151 3.54 12.91 -4.20
C ASN A 151 3.50 13.50 -5.61
N LEU A 152 2.30 13.83 -6.12
CA LEU A 152 2.16 14.41 -7.46
C LEU A 152 2.72 15.84 -7.53
N VAL A 153 2.49 16.64 -6.48
CA VAL A 153 3.04 17.97 -6.32
C VAL A 153 3.76 18.04 -4.97
N THR A 154 5.08 18.20 -4.99
CA THR A 154 5.95 18.31 -3.79
C THR A 154 6.41 19.77 -3.61
N MET A 155 6.64 20.19 -2.36
CA MET A 155 7.18 21.53 -2.03
C MET A 155 8.67 21.71 -2.38
#